data_AF-A0AA41D9G1-F1
#
_entry.id   AF-A0AA41D9G1-F1
#
_cell.length_a   1.000
_cell.length_b   1.000
_cell.length_c   1.000
_cell.angle_alpha   90.00
_cell.angle_beta   90.00
_cell.angle_gamma   90.00
#
_symmetry.space_group_name_H-M   'P 1'
#
loop_
_entity.id
_entity.type
_entity.pdbx_description
1 polymer ?
#
loop_
_entity_poly.entity_id
_entity_poly.type
_entity_poly.pdbx_seq_one_letter_code
_entity_poly.pdbx_strand_id
1 'polypeptide(L)'
;MTTLIILSALCIAAYTAAVCIKFGGVPASISATFYKLEHKMWFGATMWLTAGLLMPAILEATPDCYQFTAFLACLGMLLIGIAPNFREGIDRPIHITGAILCILFSQVWVGLTCPWMLLVWAVYLANTVWAMKKHWKGNAVSAFLMTKPMFWVEITALLATYVALLISL
;
A
#
# COMPACT_ATOMS: atom_id res chain seq x y z
N MET A 1 -16.33 14.13 5.21
CA MET A 1 -15.10 13.30 5.19
C MET A 1 -15.12 12.19 4.14
N THR A 2 -16.26 11.55 3.87
CA THR A 2 -16.39 10.49 2.84
C THR A 2 -15.85 10.87 1.47
N THR A 3 -16.06 12.12 1.02
CA THR A 3 -15.52 12.63 -0.27
C THR A 3 -13.99 12.55 -0.32
N LEU A 4 -13.29 12.93 0.74
CA LEU A 4 -11.82 12.89 0.78
C LEU A 4 -11.30 11.46 0.73
N ILE A 5 -11.97 10.53 1.42
CA ILE A 5 -11.65 9.10 1.41
C ILE A 5 -11.81 8.54 0.00
N ILE A 6 -12.92 8.84 -0.67
CA ILE A 6 -13.18 8.39 -2.04
C ILE A 6 -12.14 8.98 -3.00
N LEU A 7 -11.84 10.28 -2.91
CA LEU A 7 -10.83 10.91 -3.77
C LEU A 7 -9.44 10.30 -3.56
N SER A 8 -9.07 10.01 -2.31
CA SER A 8 -7.80 9.36 -2.00
C SER A 8 -7.72 7.94 -2.55
N ALA A 9 -8.77 7.14 -2.35
CA ALA A 9 -8.87 5.79 -2.89
C ALA A 9 -8.81 5.78 -4.43
N LEU A 10 -9.55 6.68 -5.08
CA LEU A 10 -9.52 6.83 -6.53
C LEU A 10 -8.14 7.27 -7.03
N CYS A 11 -7.44 8.16 -6.32
CA CYS A 11 -6.10 8.61 -6.70
C CYS A 11 -5.12 7.43 -6.79
N ILE A 12 -5.00 6.64 -5.73
CA ILE A 12 -4.08 5.50 -5.70
C ILE A 12 -4.54 4.33 -6.59
N ALA A 13 -5.84 4.09 -6.69
CA ALA A 13 -6.39 3.03 -7.54
C ALA A 13 -6.20 3.36 -9.02
N ALA A 14 -6.52 4.58 -9.45
CA ALA A 14 -6.35 5.01 -10.84
C ALA A 14 -4.88 5.00 -11.25
N TYR A 15 -3.99 5.50 -10.39
CA TYR A 15 -2.55 5.43 -10.62
C TYR A 15 -2.07 3.97 -10.78
N THR A 16 -2.41 3.11 -9.82
CA THR A 16 -1.98 1.70 -9.82
C THR A 16 -2.52 0.94 -11.03
N ALA A 17 -3.77 1.19 -11.42
CA ALA A 17 -4.37 0.60 -12.61
C ALA A 17 -3.66 1.09 -13.88
N ALA A 18 -3.43 2.40 -14.01
CA ALA A 18 -2.77 3.00 -15.17
C ALA A 18 -1.35 2.44 -15.39
N VAL A 19 -0.55 2.29 -14.32
CA VAL A 19 0.80 1.71 -14.43
C VAL A 19 0.77 0.21 -14.75
N CYS A 20 -0.20 -0.55 -14.23
CA CYS A 20 -0.36 -1.96 -14.59
C CYS A 20 -0.71 -2.13 -16.07
N ILE A 21 -1.60 -1.28 -16.60
CA ILE A 21 -1.96 -1.27 -18.02
C ILE A 21 -0.75 -0.87 -18.87
N LYS A 22 -0.09 0.25 -18.55
CA LYS A 22 1.07 0.76 -19.31
C LYS A 22 2.23 -0.22 -19.33
N PHE A 23 2.45 -0.98 -18.26
CA PHE A 23 3.55 -1.95 -18.17
C PHE A 23 3.18 -3.37 -18.65
N GLY A 24 1.94 -3.58 -19.12
CA GLY A 24 1.49 -4.91 -19.58
C GLY A 24 1.40 -5.95 -18.46
N GLY A 25 1.24 -5.53 -17.21
CA GLY A 25 1.12 -6.41 -16.06
C GLY A 25 1.52 -5.79 -14.73
N VAL A 26 1.36 -6.58 -13.67
CA VAL A 26 1.63 -6.17 -12.30
C VAL A 26 3.15 -5.97 -12.06
N PRO A 27 3.60 -4.85 -11.46
CA PRO A 27 5.01 -4.65 -11.08
C PRO A 27 5.41 -5.46 -9.84
N ALA A 28 6.68 -5.43 -9.44
CA ALA A 28 7.13 -6.12 -8.22
C ALA A 28 6.53 -5.52 -6.93
N SER A 29 6.32 -4.19 -6.94
CA SER A 29 5.62 -3.39 -5.94
C SER A 29 5.07 -2.13 -6.63
N ILE A 30 4.14 -1.42 -6.01
CA ILE A 30 3.68 -0.09 -6.42
C ILE A 30 4.89 0.86 -6.44
N SER A 31 5.77 0.80 -5.44
CA SER A 31 6.99 1.62 -5.44
C SER A 31 7.97 1.30 -6.57
N ALA A 32 8.02 0.05 -7.05
CA ALA A 32 8.90 -0.33 -8.15
C ALA A 32 8.53 0.33 -9.49
N THR A 33 7.34 0.89 -9.62
CA THR A 33 6.89 1.62 -10.82
C THR A 33 7.75 2.87 -11.07
N PHE A 34 8.29 3.49 -10.02
CA PHE A 34 9.19 4.66 -10.10
C PHE A 34 10.34 4.43 -11.09
N TYR A 35 10.88 3.21 -11.14
CA TYR A 35 11.99 2.85 -12.02
C TYR A 35 11.60 2.66 -13.49
N LYS A 36 10.31 2.51 -13.77
CA LYS A 36 9.77 2.27 -15.12
C LYS A 36 8.99 3.46 -15.67
N LEU A 37 8.67 4.44 -14.84
CA LEU A 37 7.98 5.66 -15.25
C LEU A 37 8.93 6.59 -16.01
N GLU A 38 8.47 7.08 -17.16
CA GLU A 38 9.13 8.17 -17.90
C GLU A 38 9.15 9.44 -17.05
N HIS A 39 8.02 9.77 -16.43
CA HIS A 39 7.85 10.93 -15.56
C HIS A 39 7.83 10.49 -14.10
N LYS A 40 9.02 10.38 -13.50
CA LYS A 40 9.24 9.84 -12.14
C LYS A 40 8.48 10.58 -11.03
N MET A 41 8.21 11.87 -11.23
CA MET A 41 7.49 12.72 -10.25
C MET A 41 6.05 12.25 -9.99
N TRP A 42 5.41 11.56 -10.94
CA TRP A 42 4.04 11.06 -10.74
C TRP A 42 3.92 10.11 -9.57
N PHE A 43 4.93 9.27 -9.32
CA PHE A 43 4.90 8.38 -8.17
C PHE A 43 4.83 9.16 -6.86
N GLY A 44 5.77 10.10 -6.64
CA GLY A 44 5.80 10.93 -5.44
C GLY A 44 4.54 11.78 -5.28
N ALA A 45 4.09 12.41 -6.36
CA ALA A 45 2.86 13.20 -6.38
C ALA A 45 1.62 12.37 -6.00
N THR A 46 1.50 11.15 -6.52
CA THR A 46 0.40 10.24 -6.14
C THR A 46 0.47 9.86 -4.67
N MET A 47 1.65 9.49 -4.13
CA MET A 47 1.77 9.13 -2.71
C MET A 47 1.37 10.31 -1.81
N TRP A 48 1.82 11.52 -2.16
CA TRP A 48 1.52 12.73 -1.40
C TRP A 48 0.05 13.13 -1.49
N LEU A 49 -0.53 13.09 -2.69
CA LEU A 49 -1.94 13.42 -2.88
C LEU A 49 -2.84 12.40 -2.17
N THR A 50 -2.52 11.11 -2.26
CA THR A 50 -3.24 10.05 -1.55
C THR A 50 -3.18 10.27 -0.04
N ALA A 51 -1.98 10.43 0.52
CA ALA A 51 -1.81 10.66 1.96
C ALA A 51 -2.47 11.96 2.43
N GLY A 52 -2.31 13.06 1.68
CA GLY A 52 -2.88 14.37 2.02
C GLY A 52 -4.41 14.40 1.97
N LEU A 53 -5.03 13.65 1.05
CA LEU A 53 -6.48 13.49 1.00
C LEU A 53 -6.99 12.56 2.12
N LEU A 54 -6.26 11.47 2.41
CA LEU A 54 -6.70 10.50 3.41
C LEU A 54 -6.54 11.01 4.84
N MET A 55 -5.43 11.67 5.15
CA MET A 55 -4.99 11.98 6.51
C MET A 55 -6.04 12.75 7.33
N PRO A 56 -6.69 13.84 6.84
CA PRO A 56 -7.72 14.53 7.62
C PRO A 56 -8.89 13.61 7.97
N ALA A 57 -9.35 12.82 7.00
CA ALA A 57 -10.53 11.98 7.17
C ALA A 57 -10.28 10.78 8.08
N ILE A 58 -9.12 10.12 7.96
CA ILE A 58 -8.78 8.97 8.81
C ILE A 58 -8.48 9.43 10.25
N LEU A 59 -7.83 10.58 10.45
CA LEU A 59 -7.57 11.09 11.80
C LEU A 59 -8.86 11.47 12.52
N GLU A 60 -9.78 12.16 11.83
CA GLU A 60 -11.09 12.54 12.41
C GLU A 60 -11.95 11.32 12.77
N ALA A 61 -11.89 10.25 11.98
CA ALA A 61 -12.61 9.01 12.25
C ALA A 61 -11.94 8.13 13.32
N THR A 62 -10.72 8.45 13.78
CA THR A 62 -9.96 7.59 14.69
C THR A 62 -9.99 8.13 16.12
N PRO A 63 -10.39 7.32 17.12
CA PRO A 63 -10.28 7.65 18.53
C PRO A 63 -8.87 8.07 18.96
N ASP A 64 -8.79 9.08 19.82
CA ASP A 64 -7.53 9.70 20.28
C ASP A 64 -6.52 8.69 20.84
N CYS A 65 -6.99 7.65 21.54
CA CYS A 65 -6.13 6.66 22.19
C CYS A 65 -5.27 5.85 21.22
N TYR A 66 -5.64 5.78 19.93
CA TYR A 66 -4.82 5.13 18.89
C TYR A 66 -4.74 5.91 17.58
N GLN A 67 -5.12 7.20 17.57
CA GLN A 67 -5.04 8.09 16.41
C GLN A 67 -3.62 8.18 15.81
N PHE A 68 -2.58 8.01 16.64
CA PHE A 68 -1.19 7.97 16.19
C PHE A 68 -0.92 6.88 15.13
N THR A 69 -1.68 5.78 15.14
CA THR A 69 -1.53 4.70 14.14
C THR A 69 -1.94 5.17 12.76
N ALA A 70 -3.07 5.88 12.64
CA ALA A 70 -3.51 6.50 11.40
C ALA A 70 -2.51 7.56 10.91
N PHE A 71 -2.00 8.40 11.83
CA PHE A 71 -0.98 9.40 11.51
C PHE A 71 0.30 8.76 10.94
N LEU A 72 0.85 7.76 11.63
CA LEU A 72 2.08 7.07 11.20
C LEU A 72 1.90 6.33 9.88
N ALA A 73 0.71 5.78 9.62
CA ALA A 73 0.40 5.15 8.34
C ALA A 73 0.48 6.15 7.17
N CYS A 74 -0.13 7.32 7.33
CA CYS A 74 -0.09 8.39 6.33
C CYS A 74 1.31 9.02 6.21
N LEU A 75 2.01 9.23 7.33
CA LEU A 75 3.40 9.70 7.32
C LEU A 75 4.31 8.72 6.58
N GLY A 76 4.13 7.41 6.78
CA GLY A 76 4.84 6.39 6.03
C GLY A 76 4.67 6.52 4.53
N MET A 77 3.45 6.76 4.05
CA MET A 77 3.17 7.00 2.63
C MET A 77 3.84 8.28 2.10
N LEU A 78 3.90 9.35 2.89
CA LEU A 78 4.63 10.57 2.52
C LEU A 78 6.14 10.31 2.37
N LEU A 79 6.74 9.55 3.30
CA LEU A 79 8.16 9.19 3.25
C LEU A 79 8.51 8.33 2.03
N ILE A 80 7.63 7.38 1.69
CA ILE A 80 7.74 6.59 0.45
C ILE A 80 7.78 7.51 -0.78
N GLY A 81 6.94 8.54 -0.81
CA GLY A 81 6.89 9.53 -1.89
C GLY A 81 8.07 10.50 -1.91
N ILE A 82 8.65 10.84 -0.74
CA ILE A 82 9.84 11.69 -0.60
C ILE A 82 11.09 10.98 -1.15
N ALA A 83 11.25 9.71 -0.79
CA ALA A 83 12.42 8.91 -1.11
C ALA A 83 12.05 7.73 -2.02
N PRO A 84 11.62 7.97 -3.27
CA PRO A 84 11.15 6.90 -4.15
C PRO A 84 12.29 6.06 -4.74
N ASN A 85 13.56 6.52 -4.68
CA ASN A 85 14.70 5.80 -5.22
C ASN A 85 15.31 4.80 -4.22
N PHE A 86 14.55 3.80 -3.79
CA PHE A 86 14.91 2.90 -2.70
C PHE A 86 15.95 1.80 -3.00
N ARG A 87 16.52 1.75 -4.20
CA ARG A 87 17.55 0.75 -4.55
C ARG A 87 18.93 1.12 -3.98
N GLU A 88 19.26 2.39 -3.85
CA GLU A 88 20.61 2.84 -3.49
C GLU A 88 20.58 4.17 -2.73
N GLY A 89 21.67 4.49 -2.02
CA GLY A 89 21.83 5.78 -1.33
C GLY A 89 20.94 5.98 -0.09
N ILE A 90 20.78 7.25 0.29
CA ILE A 90 20.03 7.68 1.48
C ILE A 90 18.52 7.45 1.36
N ASP A 91 18.00 7.36 0.14
CA ASP A 91 16.59 7.12 -0.14
C ASP A 91 16.15 5.72 0.35
N ARG A 92 17.02 4.72 0.25
CA ARG A 92 16.72 3.34 0.68
C ARG A 92 16.23 3.26 2.12
N PRO A 93 16.99 3.70 3.16
CA PRO A 93 16.51 3.61 4.53
C PRO A 93 15.25 4.45 4.79
N ILE A 94 15.11 5.62 4.15
CA ILE A 94 13.91 6.47 4.29
C ILE A 94 12.68 5.76 3.72
N HIS A 95 12.79 5.21 2.52
CA HIS A 95 11.71 4.49 1.85
C HIS A 95 11.29 3.25 2.62
N ILE A 96 12.25 2.42 3.05
CA ILE A 96 11.97 1.19 3.78
C ILE A 96 11.29 1.52 5.12
N THR A 97 11.77 2.55 5.82
CA THR A 97 11.11 3.06 7.03
C THR A 97 9.69 3.50 6.72
N GLY A 98 9.49 4.29 5.66
CA GLY A 98 8.16 4.72 5.22
C GLY A 98 7.22 3.56 4.88
N ALA A 99 7.70 2.55 4.17
CA ALA A 99 6.95 1.34 3.83
C ALA A 99 6.56 0.55 5.08
N ILE A 100 7.47 0.37 6.03
CA ILE A 100 7.19 -0.28 7.32
C ILE A 100 6.13 0.52 8.08
N LEU A 101 6.30 1.83 8.22
CA LEU A 101 5.33 2.69 8.91
C LEU A 101 3.95 2.60 8.25
N CYS A 102 3.89 2.73 6.93
CA CYS A 102 2.66 2.72 6.18
C CYS A 102 1.90 1.40 6.33
N ILE A 103 2.57 0.27 6.12
CA ILE A 103 1.92 -1.05 6.17
C ILE A 103 1.63 -1.44 7.62
N LEU A 104 2.62 -1.38 8.51
CA LEU A 104 2.44 -1.83 9.89
C LEU A 104 1.34 -1.04 10.59
N PHE A 105 1.42 0.29 10.58
CA PHE A 105 0.46 1.10 11.34
C PHE A 105 -0.92 1.15 10.70
N SER A 106 -1.04 1.05 9.37
CA SER A 106 -2.36 0.90 8.74
C SER A 106 -3.02 -0.42 9.16
N GLN A 107 -2.27 -1.51 9.26
CA GLN A 107 -2.85 -2.79 9.66
C GLN A 107 -3.13 -2.89 11.16
N VAL A 108 -2.30 -2.27 12.01
CA VAL A 108 -2.63 -2.09 13.43
C VAL A 108 -3.90 -1.26 13.58
N TRP A 109 -4.03 -0.17 12.83
CA TRP A 109 -5.24 0.66 12.82
C TRP A 109 -6.48 -0.15 12.38
N VAL A 110 -6.39 -0.93 11.30
CA VAL A 110 -7.47 -1.84 10.88
C VAL A 110 -7.83 -2.83 11.99
N GLY A 111 -6.83 -3.40 12.67
CA GLY A 111 -7.05 -4.34 13.77
C GLY A 111 -7.77 -3.74 14.97
N LEU A 112 -7.57 -2.43 15.24
CA LEU A 112 -8.22 -1.72 16.33
C LEU A 112 -9.62 -1.20 15.95
N THR A 113 -9.81 -0.82 14.68
CA THR A 113 -11.05 -0.20 14.19
C THR A 113 -12.06 -1.23 13.65
N CYS A 114 -11.61 -2.16 12.81
CA CYS A 114 -12.44 -3.19 12.20
C CYS A 114 -11.67 -4.52 12.07
N PRO A 115 -11.48 -5.27 13.18
CA PRO A 115 -10.60 -6.45 13.21
C PRO A 115 -10.93 -7.51 12.16
N TRP A 116 -12.22 -7.70 11.84
CA TRP A 116 -12.69 -8.66 10.84
C TRP A 116 -12.13 -8.37 9.44
N MET A 117 -11.78 -7.11 9.17
CA MET A 117 -11.21 -6.73 7.88
C MET A 117 -9.81 -7.33 7.67
N LEU A 118 -9.12 -7.78 8.73
CA LEU A 118 -7.87 -8.52 8.62
C LEU A 118 -8.04 -9.90 7.97
N LEU A 119 -9.26 -10.44 7.85
CA LEU A 119 -9.52 -11.70 7.13
C LEU A 119 -9.14 -11.63 5.64
N VAL A 120 -9.04 -10.43 5.06
CA VAL A 120 -8.54 -10.25 3.68
C VAL A 120 -7.10 -10.76 3.50
N TRP A 121 -6.29 -10.78 4.57
CA TRP A 121 -4.96 -11.36 4.55
C TRP A 121 -5.00 -12.88 4.31
N ALA A 122 -6.04 -13.58 4.77
CA ALA A 122 -6.22 -15.00 4.47
C ALA A 122 -6.46 -15.23 2.96
N VAL A 123 -7.21 -14.34 2.30
CA VAL A 123 -7.42 -14.36 0.85
C VAL A 123 -6.10 -14.13 0.11
N TYR A 124 -5.29 -13.15 0.54
CA TYR A 124 -3.95 -12.93 0.01
C TYR A 124 -3.05 -14.17 0.13
N LEU A 125 -3.02 -14.80 1.31
CA LEU A 125 -2.22 -16.00 1.55
C LEU A 125 -2.68 -17.17 0.67
N ALA A 126 -3.98 -17.42 0.58
CA ALA A 126 -4.55 -18.48 -0.26
C ALA A 126 -4.21 -18.27 -1.74
N ASN A 127 -4.37 -17.05 -2.25
CA ASN A 127 -4.01 -16.67 -3.62
C ASN A 127 -2.51 -16.85 -3.89
N THR A 128 -1.67 -16.49 -2.92
CA THR A 128 -0.21 -16.65 -3.03
C THR A 128 0.17 -18.13 -3.13
N VAL A 129 -0.37 -18.98 -2.26
CA VAL A 129 -0.13 -20.43 -2.30
C VAL A 129 -0.59 -21.03 -3.63
N TRP A 130 -1.76 -20.63 -4.12
CA TRP A 130 -2.27 -21.09 -5.41
C TRP A 130 -1.39 -20.64 -6.59
N ALA A 131 -0.94 -19.38 -6.59
CA ALA A 131 -0.04 -18.87 -7.61
C ALA A 131 1.35 -19.55 -7.57
N MET A 132 1.88 -19.81 -6.37
CA MET A 132 3.14 -20.54 -6.20
C MET A 132 3.09 -21.94 -6.82
N LYS A 133 1.95 -22.65 -6.72
CA LYS A 133 1.77 -23.97 -7.36
C LYS A 133 1.98 -23.90 -8.88
N LYS A 134 1.55 -22.81 -9.54
CA LYS A 134 1.73 -22.61 -10.99
C LYS A 134 3.17 -22.31 -11.37
N HIS A 135 3.92 -21.67 -10.48
CA HIS A 135 5.32 -21.27 -10.72
C HIS A 135 6.34 -22.24 -10.12
N TRP A 136 5.89 -23.38 -9.60
CA TRP A 136 6.76 -24.34 -8.92
C TRP A 136 7.78 -24.97 -9.88
N LYS A 137 9.07 -24.74 -9.59
CA LYS A 137 10.21 -25.35 -10.28
C LYS A 137 11.19 -26.02 -9.31
N GLY A 138 10.69 -26.48 -8.16
CA GLY A 138 11.51 -27.11 -7.10
C GLY A 138 12.13 -26.13 -6.10
N ASN A 139 11.92 -24.81 -6.24
CA ASN A 139 12.38 -23.81 -5.27
C ASN A 139 11.20 -22.93 -4.80
N ALA A 140 10.84 -23.04 -3.53
CA ALA A 140 9.73 -22.32 -2.93
C ALA A 140 9.93 -20.80 -2.89
N VAL A 141 11.15 -20.32 -2.61
CA VAL A 141 11.46 -18.89 -2.57
C VAL A 141 11.32 -18.29 -3.97
N SER A 142 11.83 -18.97 -4.99
CA SER A 142 11.68 -18.53 -6.37
C SER A 142 10.21 -18.49 -6.79
N ALA A 143 9.44 -19.56 -6.50
CA ALA A 143 8.01 -19.59 -6.80
C ALA A 143 7.23 -18.46 -6.10
N PHE A 144 7.58 -18.15 -4.85
CA PHE A 144 7.00 -17.04 -4.09
C PHE A 144 7.36 -15.68 -4.71
N LEU A 145 8.62 -15.42 -5.05
CA LEU A 145 9.01 -14.14 -5.67
C LEU A 145 8.34 -13.91 -7.02
N MET A 146 8.05 -14.99 -7.77
CA MET A 146 7.33 -14.92 -9.05
C MET A 146 5.86 -14.50 -8.90
N THR A 147 5.25 -14.62 -7.72
CA THR A 147 3.87 -14.14 -7.47
C THR A 147 3.79 -12.62 -7.30
N LYS A 148 4.94 -11.93 -7.22
CA LYS A 148 5.05 -10.49 -6.95
C LYS A 148 4.42 -10.14 -5.59
N PRO A 149 4.89 -10.75 -4.49
CA PRO A 149 4.21 -10.72 -3.21
C PRO A 149 4.08 -9.30 -2.65
N MET A 150 5.12 -8.47 -2.79
CA MET A 150 5.13 -7.10 -2.25
C MET A 150 4.01 -6.23 -2.84
N PHE A 151 3.78 -6.31 -4.16
CA PHE A 151 2.66 -5.61 -4.79
C PHE A 151 1.33 -6.01 -4.16
N TRP A 152 1.08 -7.31 -4.00
CA TRP A 152 -0.18 -7.79 -3.43
C TRP A 152 -0.32 -7.49 -1.94
N VAL A 153 0.78 -7.43 -1.18
CA VAL A 153 0.81 -6.93 0.20
C VAL A 153 0.34 -5.48 0.26
N GLU A 154 0.86 -4.62 -0.63
CA GLU A 154 0.46 -3.20 -0.69
C GLU A 154 -1.02 -3.05 -1.06
N ILE A 155 -1.50 -3.78 -2.06
CA ILE A 155 -2.92 -3.78 -2.45
C ILE A 155 -3.81 -4.25 -1.30
N THR A 156 -3.42 -5.34 -0.62
CA THR A 156 -4.18 -5.92 0.49
C THR A 156 -4.27 -4.94 1.67
N ALA A 157 -3.14 -4.30 2.01
CA ALA A 157 -3.08 -3.31 3.08
C ALA A 157 -3.94 -2.07 2.77
N LEU A 158 -3.85 -1.54 1.54
CA LEU A 158 -4.68 -0.42 1.09
C LEU A 158 -6.16 -0.78 1.11
N LEU A 159 -6.53 -1.93 0.54
CA LEU A 159 -7.91 -2.40 0.50
C LEU A 159 -8.50 -2.56 1.91
N ALA A 160 -7.76 -3.23 2.81
CA ALA A 160 -8.19 -3.40 4.20
C ALA A 160 -8.43 -2.05 4.88
N THR A 161 -7.53 -1.09 4.69
CA THR A 161 -7.60 0.24 5.31
C THR A 161 -8.80 1.04 4.80
N TYR A 162 -8.97 1.13 3.47
CA TYR A 162 -10.09 1.90 2.90
C TYR A 162 -11.45 1.28 3.21
N VAL A 163 -11.56 -0.05 3.13
CA VAL A 163 -12.83 -0.72 3.44
C VAL A 163 -13.15 -0.60 4.93
N ALA A 164 -12.18 -0.81 5.82
CA ALA A 164 -12.39 -0.61 7.26
C ALA A 164 -12.81 0.83 7.58
N LEU A 165 -12.17 1.83 6.95
CA LEU A 165 -12.53 3.23 7.12
C LEU A 165 -13.95 3.52 6.64
N LEU A 166 -14.33 3.05 5.45
CA LEU A 166 -15.68 3.25 4.90
C LEU A 166 -16.78 2.56 5.73
N ILE A 167 -16.48 1.42 6.36
CA ILE A 167 -17.42 0.72 7.26
C ILE A 167 -17.59 1.48 8.59
N SER A 168 -16.57 2.24 8.99
CA SER A 168 -16.52 2.92 10.29
C SER A 168 -16.98 4.38 10.24
N LEU A 169 -17.40 4.87 9.07
CA LEU A 169 -18.08 6.16 8.87
C LEU A 169 -19.56 6.06 9.24
#